data_AF-A0A9N9EDW9-F1
#
_entry.id   AF-A0A9N9EDW9-F1
#
_cell.length_a   1.000
_cell.length_b   1.000
_cell.length_c   1.000
_cell.angle_alpha   90.00
_cell.angle_beta   90.00
_cell.angle_gamma   90.00
#
_symmetry.space_group_name_H-M   'P 1'
#
loop_
_entity.id
_entity.type
_entity.pdbx_description
1 polymer ?
#
loop_
_entity_poly.entity_id
_entity_poly.type
_entity_poly.pdbx_seq_one_letter_code
_entity_poly.pdbx_strand_id
1 'polypeptide(L)'
;WVSGDLSLLDVLTMEAKERAHDANDMFSITTFLRYVAQFYFRYFTRESPVPGPIPIPIFGNILQMRSDPTIYANKMQKKYGDMWEISMGSERYVYLGRVDLIEKMMSSSSKTNFFQK
;
A
#
# COMPACT_ATOMS: atom_id res chain seq x y z
N TRP A 1 11.01 54.55 19.34
CA TRP A 1 10.43 53.35 19.96
C TRP A 1 8.93 53.54 20.09
N VAL A 2 8.18 53.23 19.02
CA VAL A 2 6.73 53.02 19.09
C VAL A 2 6.47 51.79 18.25
N SER A 3 6.10 50.71 18.91
CA SER A 3 5.66 49.43 18.37
C SER A 3 4.60 49.68 17.28
N GLY A 4 4.85 49.17 16.07
CA GLY A 4 3.90 49.27 14.96
C GLY A 4 2.69 48.39 15.24
N ASP A 5 1.58 49.01 15.58
CA ASP A 5 0.31 48.32 15.83
C ASP A 5 -0.19 47.71 14.51
N LEU A 6 -0.39 46.39 14.48
CA LEU A 6 -1.00 45.71 13.33
C LEU A 6 -2.39 46.29 13.09
N SER A 7 -2.72 46.58 11.83
CA SER A 7 -4.03 47.13 11.51
C SER A 7 -5.11 46.06 11.61
N LEU A 8 -6.37 46.44 11.88
CA LEU A 8 -7.47 45.47 12.09
C LEU A 8 -7.64 44.50 10.92
N LEU A 9 -7.39 44.95 9.69
CA LEU A 9 -7.40 44.09 8.51
C LEU A 9 -6.27 43.04 8.51
N ASP A 10 -5.11 43.33 9.12
CA ASP A 10 -4.00 42.39 9.22
C ASP A 10 -4.35 41.30 10.24
N VAL A 11 -4.95 41.70 11.37
CA VAL A 11 -5.45 40.76 12.38
C VAL A 11 -6.54 39.86 11.80
N LEU A 12 -7.52 40.43 11.09
CA LEU A 12 -8.60 39.67 10.48
C LEU A 12 -8.11 38.72 9.37
N THR A 13 -7.13 39.13 8.57
CA THR A 13 -6.54 38.29 7.53
C THR A 13 -5.66 37.17 8.11
N MET A 14 -4.95 37.43 9.21
CA MET A 14 -4.20 36.42 9.94
C MET A 14 -5.12 35.36 10.55
N GLU A 15 -6.20 35.76 11.23
CA GLU A 15 -7.20 34.82 11.77
C GLU A 15 -7.88 34.00 10.67
N ALA A 16 -8.23 34.64 9.55
CA ALA A 16 -8.84 33.93 8.42
C ALA A 16 -7.88 32.90 7.81
N LYS A 17 -6.59 33.22 7.71
CA LYS A 17 -5.55 32.30 7.20
C LYS A 17 -5.33 31.11 8.14
N GLU A 18 -5.31 31.36 9.45
CA GLU A 18 -5.20 30.30 10.47
C GLU A 18 -6.39 29.34 10.39
N ARG A 19 -7.61 29.85 10.38
CA ARG A 19 -8.82 29.02 10.22
C ARG A 19 -8.82 28.24 8.90
N ALA A 20 -8.33 28.82 7.81
CA ALA A 20 -8.22 28.14 6.53
C ALA A 20 -7.17 27.02 6.53
N HIS A 21 -6.04 27.23 7.21
CA HIS A 21 -5.01 26.21 7.40
C HIS A 21 -5.57 25.00 8.18
N ASP A 22 -6.22 25.25 9.31
CA ASP A 22 -6.83 24.20 10.14
C ASP A 22 -7.91 23.41 9.38
N ALA A 23 -8.74 24.11 8.60
CA ALA A 23 -9.76 23.47 7.77
C ALA A 23 -9.16 22.58 6.67
N ASN A 24 -8.09 23.05 6.02
CA ASN A 24 -7.40 22.29 4.97
C ASN A 24 -6.68 21.05 5.55
N ASP A 25 -6.10 21.18 6.74
CA ASP A 25 -5.48 20.06 7.46
C ASP A 25 -6.53 19.00 7.83
N MET A 26 -7.69 19.41 8.35
CA MET A 26 -8.79 18.49 8.65
C MET A 26 -9.30 17.78 7.38
N PHE A 27 -9.44 18.48 6.26
CA PHE A 27 -9.82 17.88 4.98
C PHE A 27 -8.76 16.88 4.48
N SER A 28 -7.47 17.22 4.64
CA SER A 28 -6.35 16.37 4.24
C SER A 28 -6.30 15.08 5.06
N ILE A 29 -6.43 15.18 6.39
CA ILE A 29 -6.44 14.04 7.31
C ILE A 29 -7.63 13.12 7.00
N THR A 30 -8.83 13.69 6.84
CA THR A 30 -10.03 12.88 6.56
C THR A 30 -9.94 12.18 5.20
N THR A 31 -9.38 12.82 4.18
CA THR A 31 -9.13 12.21 2.87
C THR A 31 -8.11 11.07 2.98
N PHE A 32 -7.03 11.28 3.72
CA PHE A 32 -6.01 10.26 3.96
C PHE A 32 -6.58 9.04 4.69
N LEU A 33 -7.36 9.24 5.76
CA LEU A 33 -8.00 8.15 6.49
C LEU A 33 -8.96 7.35 5.60
N ARG A 34 -9.79 8.03 4.78
CA ARG A 34 -10.66 7.34 3.82
C ARG A 34 -9.87 6.53 2.80
N TYR A 35 -8.78 7.07 2.27
CA TYR A 35 -7.90 6.37 1.34
C TYR A 35 -7.33 5.08 1.97
N VAL A 36 -6.79 5.17 3.19
CA VAL A 36 -6.24 4.01 3.92
C VAL A 36 -7.33 2.99 4.22
N ALA A 37 -8.50 3.43 4.68
CA ALA A 37 -9.63 2.55 4.94
C ALA A 37 -10.11 1.82 3.68
N GLN A 38 -10.25 2.54 2.56
CA GLN A 38 -10.64 1.96 1.28
C GLN A 38 -9.60 0.96 0.76
N PHE A 39 -8.31 1.28 0.90
CA PHE A 39 -7.22 0.38 0.54
C PHE A 39 -7.32 -0.95 1.29
N TYR A 40 -7.45 -0.90 2.62
CA TYR A 40 -7.56 -2.12 3.43
C TYR A 40 -8.89 -2.84 3.24
N PHE A 41 -10.00 -2.13 3.06
CA PHE A 41 -11.28 -2.75 2.72
C PHE A 41 -11.14 -3.59 1.46
N ARG A 42 -10.58 -3.03 0.37
CA ARG A 42 -10.32 -3.77 -0.87
C ARG A 42 -9.34 -4.93 -0.70
N TYR A 43 -8.34 -4.78 0.16
CA TYR A 43 -7.37 -5.84 0.45
C TYR A 43 -8.02 -7.04 1.16
N PHE A 44 -8.88 -6.80 2.16
CA PHE A 44 -9.51 -7.87 2.92
C PHE A 44 -10.74 -8.48 2.25
N THR A 45 -11.45 -7.74 1.39
CA THR A 45 -12.64 -8.24 0.67
C THR A 45 -12.34 -8.86 -0.70
N ARG A 46 -11.07 -9.10 -1.01
CA ARG A 46 -10.67 -9.66 -2.31
C ARG A 46 -11.03 -11.13 -2.47
N GLU A 47 -11.19 -11.55 -3.71
CA GLU A 47 -11.36 -12.96 -4.06
C GLU A 47 -10.02 -13.71 -3.94
N SER A 48 -10.06 -14.95 -3.43
CA SER A 48 -8.90 -15.82 -3.20
C SER A 48 -7.78 -15.16 -2.38
N PRO A 49 -8.00 -14.91 -1.07
CA PRO A 49 -6.97 -14.39 -0.19
C PRO A 49 -5.88 -15.45 0.03
N VAL A 50 -4.66 -15.11 -0.37
CA VAL A 50 -3.46 -15.91 -0.10
C VAL A 50 -2.76 -15.29 1.12
N PRO A 51 -2.19 -16.11 2.03
CA PRO A 51 -1.44 -15.58 3.17
C PRO A 51 -0.22 -14.78 2.69
N GLY A 52 0.08 -13.70 3.37
CA GLY A 52 1.21 -12.85 3.02
C GLY A 52 1.39 -11.71 4.01
N PRO A 53 2.52 -10.99 3.94
CA PRO A 53 2.70 -9.80 4.72
C PRO A 53 1.75 -8.69 4.25
N ILE A 54 1.14 -7.99 5.21
CA ILE A 54 0.20 -6.92 4.94
C ILE A 54 0.93 -5.78 4.21
N PRO A 55 0.45 -5.35 3.04
CA PRO A 55 1.08 -4.29 2.26
C PRO A 55 0.83 -2.91 2.87
N ILE A 56 1.83 -2.04 2.78
CA ILE A 56 1.67 -0.63 3.13
C ILE A 56 1.01 0.07 1.93
N PRO A 57 0.03 0.98 2.13
CA PRO A 57 -0.54 1.75 1.03
C PRO A 57 0.55 2.43 0.19
N ILE A 58 0.36 2.48 -1.13
CA ILE A 58 1.28 3.04 -2.15
C ILE A 58 2.55 2.20 -2.38
N PHE A 59 3.26 1.77 -1.32
CA PHE A 59 4.55 1.08 -1.46
C PHE A 59 4.46 -0.45 -1.49
N GLY A 60 3.34 -1.01 -1.07
CA GLY A 60 3.19 -2.46 -0.90
C GLY A 60 4.16 -3.01 0.16
N ASN A 61 4.80 -4.13 -0.15
CA ASN A 61 5.77 -4.83 0.70
C ASN A 61 7.22 -4.50 0.33
N ILE A 62 7.47 -3.53 -0.56
CA ILE A 62 8.84 -3.16 -1.00
C ILE A 62 9.72 -2.78 0.20
N LEU A 63 9.18 -2.03 1.17
CA LEU A 63 9.89 -1.65 2.39
C LEU A 63 10.27 -2.84 3.29
N GLN A 64 9.58 -3.97 3.16
CA GLN A 64 9.86 -5.20 3.91
C GLN A 64 10.86 -6.10 3.19
N MET A 65 10.96 -5.97 1.86
CA MET A 65 11.90 -6.68 0.98
C MET A 65 13.25 -5.96 0.88
N ARG A 66 13.78 -5.45 2.01
CA ARG A 66 15.08 -4.76 2.07
C ARG A 66 16.28 -5.70 1.98
N SER A 67 16.07 -7.01 2.12
CA SER A 67 17.09 -8.04 2.04
C SER A 67 17.15 -8.66 0.64
N ASP A 68 18.16 -9.50 0.40
CA ASP A 68 18.24 -10.37 -0.77
C ASP A 68 16.89 -11.07 -1.05
N PRO A 69 16.35 -11.00 -2.29
CA PRO A 69 15.05 -11.58 -2.63
C PRO A 69 14.93 -13.08 -2.33
N THR A 70 16.03 -13.83 -2.47
CA THR A 70 16.08 -15.28 -2.22
C THR A 70 15.97 -15.56 -0.73
N ILE A 71 16.68 -14.79 0.09
CA ILE A 71 16.60 -14.91 1.57
C ILE A 71 15.21 -14.50 2.04
N TYR A 72 14.66 -13.42 1.48
CA TYR A 72 13.32 -12.95 1.78
C TYR A 72 12.26 -14.00 1.41
N ALA A 73 12.32 -14.56 0.19
CA ALA A 73 11.40 -15.58 -0.27
C ALA A 73 11.44 -16.83 0.61
N ASN A 74 12.63 -17.32 0.97
CA ASN A 74 12.78 -18.44 1.90
C ASN A 74 12.18 -18.14 3.28
N LYS A 75 12.38 -16.92 3.80
CA LYS A 75 11.80 -16.49 5.09
C LYS A 75 10.27 -16.44 5.03
N MET A 76 9.71 -15.95 3.92
CA MET A 76 8.27 -15.85 3.73
C MET A 76 7.63 -17.22 3.51
N GLN A 77 8.28 -18.11 2.74
CA GLN A 77 7.83 -19.50 2.58
C GLN A 77 7.81 -20.23 3.92
N LYS A 78 8.84 -20.06 4.77
CA LYS A 78 8.84 -20.63 6.13
C LYS A 78 7.72 -20.09 7.02
N LYS A 79 7.26 -18.85 6.79
CA LYS A 79 6.25 -18.18 7.62
C LYS A 79 4.81 -18.44 7.15
N TYR A 80 4.58 -18.40 5.85
CA TYR A 80 3.25 -18.45 5.23
C TYR A 80 2.98 -19.77 4.48
N GLY A 81 4.00 -20.62 4.33
CA GLY A 81 3.92 -21.90 3.65
C GLY A 81 4.29 -21.83 2.17
N ASP A 82 4.00 -22.91 1.45
CA ASP A 82 4.38 -23.09 0.04
C ASP A 82 3.68 -22.15 -0.95
N MET A 83 2.67 -21.40 -0.50
CA MET A 83 1.96 -20.43 -1.32
C MET A 83 1.71 -19.17 -0.51
N TRP A 84 2.28 -18.07 -0.97
CA TRP A 84 2.18 -16.78 -0.30
C TRP A 84 2.19 -15.65 -1.32
N GLU A 85 1.84 -14.44 -0.91
CA GLU A 85 1.79 -13.29 -1.81
C GLU A 85 2.54 -12.08 -1.26
N ILE A 86 2.91 -11.17 -2.16
CA ILE A 86 3.32 -9.79 -1.84
C ILE A 86 2.63 -8.82 -2.79
N SER A 87 2.51 -7.58 -2.35
CA SER A 87 2.15 -6.47 -3.23
C SER A 87 3.39 -5.62 -3.47
N MET A 88 3.64 -5.24 -4.72
CA MET A 88 4.64 -4.24 -5.09
C MET A 88 3.92 -3.10 -5.80
N GLY A 89 3.82 -1.94 -5.13
CA GLY A 89 2.97 -0.86 -5.60
C GLY A 89 1.51 -1.28 -5.70
N SER A 90 0.95 -1.15 -6.90
CA SER A 90 -0.43 -1.58 -7.24
C SER A 90 -0.53 -3.03 -7.72
N GLU A 91 0.59 -3.73 -7.89
CA GLU A 91 0.62 -5.07 -8.45
C GLU A 91 0.73 -6.14 -7.36
N ARG A 92 0.02 -7.26 -7.55
CA ARG A 92 0.02 -8.42 -6.66
C ARG A 92 0.85 -9.53 -7.29
N TYR A 93 1.76 -10.09 -6.51
CA TYR A 93 2.63 -11.19 -6.89
C TYR A 93 2.35 -12.38 -5.97
N VAL A 94 2.06 -13.54 -6.56
CA VAL A 94 1.86 -14.80 -5.82
C VAL A 94 3.07 -15.68 -6.04
N TYR A 95 3.68 -16.12 -4.94
CA TYR A 95 4.82 -17.01 -4.90
C TYR A 95 4.34 -18.43 -4.65
N LEU A 96 4.82 -19.36 -5.48
CA LEU A 96 4.61 -20.79 -5.35
C LEU A 96 5.97 -21.46 -5.12
N GLY A 97 6.11 -22.11 -3.97
CA GLY A 97 7.35 -22.76 -3.55
C GLY A 97 7.32 -24.29 -3.64
N ARG A 98 6.23 -24.88 -4.16
CA ARG A 98 6.09 -26.34 -4.34
C ARG A 98 6.25 -26.75 -5.79
N VAL A 99 7.20 -27.65 -6.05
CA VAL A 99 7.54 -28.14 -7.40
C VAL A 99 6.32 -28.73 -8.11
N ASP A 100 5.54 -29.59 -7.46
CA ASP A 100 4.34 -30.22 -8.06
C ASP A 100 3.31 -29.20 -8.58
N LEU A 101 3.16 -28.07 -7.87
CA LEU A 101 2.23 -27.00 -8.27
C LEU A 101 2.78 -26.21 -9.44
N ILE A 102 4.09 -25.97 -9.45
CA ILE A 102 4.78 -25.31 -10.56
C ILE A 102 4.70 -26.18 -11.81
N GLU A 103 4.99 -27.48 -11.69
CA GLU A 103 4.88 -28.44 -12.78
C GLU A 103 3.46 -28.48 -13.34
N LYS A 104 2.44 -28.57 -12.48
CA LYS A 104 1.03 -28.53 -12.90
C LYS A 104 0.65 -27.21 -13.59
N MET A 105 1.13 -26.08 -13.10
CA MET A 105 0.90 -24.77 -13.70
C MET A 105 1.54 -24.69 -15.09
N MET A 106 2.79 -25.14 -15.22
CA MET A 106 3.55 -25.11 -16.48
C MET A 106 3.03 -26.14 -17.49
N SER A 107 2.65 -27.35 -17.04
CA SER A 107 2.12 -28.42 -17.89
C SER A 107 0.71 -28.12 -18.39
N SER A 108 -0.08 -27.38 -17.62
CA SER A 108 -1.40 -26.88 -18.04
C SER A 108 -1.32 -25.70 -19.02
N SER A 109 -0.13 -25.10 -19.20
CA SER A 109 0.07 -23.79 -19.84
C SER A 109 0.41 -23.84 -21.34
N SER A 110 0.29 -24.98 -22.03
CA SER A 110 0.46 -25.01 -23.50
C SER A 110 -0.76 -24.49 -24.27
N LYS A 111 -1.88 -24.14 -23.60
CA LYS A 111 -3.15 -23.70 -24.24
C LYS A 111 -3.81 -22.47 -23.60
N THR A 112 -3.19 -21.81 -22.64
CA THR A 112 -3.85 -20.73 -21.87
C THR A 112 -3.27 -19.35 -22.17
N ASN A 113 -4.14 -18.40 -22.54
CA ASN A 113 -3.83 -17.01 -22.91
C ASN A 113 -3.34 -16.11 -21.75
N PHE A 114 -3.03 -16.66 -20.57
CA PHE A 114 -2.66 -15.86 -19.39
C PHE A 114 -1.27 -15.20 -19.49
N PHE A 115 -0.39 -15.69 -20.36
CA PHE A 115 1.00 -15.21 -20.51
C PHE A 115 1.29 -14.53 -21.84
N GLN A 116 0.27 -14.34 -22.70
CA GLN A 116 0.45 -13.58 -23.93
C GLN A 116 0.31 -12.09 -23.61
N LYS A 117 1.44 -11.38 -23.59
CA LYS A 117 1.51 -9.93 -23.50
C LYS A 117 2.25 -9.39 -24.72
#